data_AF-A0A0S7XRQ5-F1
#
_entry.id   AF-A0A0S7XRQ5-F1
#
_cell.length_a   1.000
_cell.length_b   1.000
_cell.length_c   1.000
_cell.angle_alpha   90.00
_cell.angle_beta   90.00
_cell.angle_gamma   90.00
#
_symmetry.space_group_name_H-M   'P 1'
#
loop_
_entity.id
_entity.type
_entity.pdbx_description
1 polymer ?
#
loop_
_entity_poly.entity_id
_entity_poly.type
_entity_poly.pdbx_seq_one_letter_code
_entity_poly.pdbx_strand_id
1 'polypeptide(L)' 'MSWAQLIAIKEEMRRTAQEERERDPVACPNCGQPLEYHAGKNMLHCPSGDFQVYARYRRM' A
#
# COMPACT_ATOMS: atom_id res chain seq x y z
N MET A 1 18.23 -25.74 5.41
CA MET A 1 16.85 -25.47 4.99
C MET A 1 16.43 -26.50 3.98
N SER A 2 15.26 -27.12 4.15
CA SER A 2 14.71 -28.08 3.19
C SER A 2 14.00 -27.38 2.03
N TRP A 3 13.82 -28.07 0.91
CA TRP A 3 13.05 -27.56 -0.22
C TRP A 3 11.61 -27.20 0.16
N ALA A 4 10.99 -28.00 1.04
CA ALA A 4 9.66 -27.72 1.58
C ALA A 4 9.62 -26.40 2.38
N GLN A 5 10.66 -26.09 3.16
CA GLN A 5 10.77 -24.81 3.88
C GLN A 5 10.88 -23.63 2.90
N LEU A 6 11.63 -23.76 1.81
CA LEU A 6 11.75 -22.70 0.80
C LEU A 6 10.43 -22.44 0.08
N ILE A 7 9.63 -23.48 -0.21
CA ILE A 7 8.30 -23.32 -0.78
C ILE A 7 7.39 -22.57 0.19
N ALA A 8 7.37 -22.95 1.47
CA ALA A 8 6.55 -22.29 2.48
C ALA A 8 6.89 -20.79 2.62
N ILE A 9 8.18 -20.44 2.65
CA ILE A 9 8.63 -19.04 2.69
C ILE A 9 8.13 -18.28 1.45
N LYS A 10 8.22 -18.88 0.26
CA LYS A 10 7.76 -18.24 -0.99
C LYS A 10 6.24 -18.02 -0.98
N GLU A 11 5.47 -18.97 -0.48
CA GLU A 11 4.01 -18.86 -0.38
C GLU A 11 3.61 -17.77 0.62
N GLU A 12 4.28 -17.72 1.77
CA GLU A 12 4.08 -16.67 2.76
C GLU A 12 4.41 -15.28 2.19
N MET A 13 5.55 -15.12 1.51
CA MET A 13 5.92 -13.87 0.87
C MET A 13 4.92 -13.43 -0.20
N ARG A 14 4.35 -14.37 -0.96
CA ARG A 14 3.30 -14.05 -1.93
C ARG A 14 2.03 -13.52 -1.27
N ARG A 15 1.61 -14.12 -0.15
CA ARG A 15 0.44 -13.67 0.61
C ARG A 15 0.66 -12.25 1.16
N THR A 16 1.81 -12.01 1.79
CA THR A 16 2.16 -10.68 2.32
C THR A 16 2.20 -9.63 1.21
N ALA A 17 2.83 -9.93 0.06
CA ALA A 17 2.88 -8.99 -1.06
C ALA A 17 1.49 -8.70 -1.65
N GLN A 18 0.56 -9.66 -1.62
CA GLN A 18 -0.81 -9.44 -2.04
C GLN A 18 -1.55 -8.53 -1.06
N GLU A 19 -1.43 -8.78 0.25
CA GLU A 19 -2.03 -7.94 1.29
C GLU A 19 -1.51 -6.50 1.23
N GLU A 20 -0.21 -6.29 1.01
CA GLU A 20 0.37 -4.96 0.85
C GLU A 20 -0.10 -4.24 -0.41
N ARG A 21 -0.33 -4.97 -1.52
CA ARG A 21 -0.89 -4.37 -2.75
C ARG A 21 -2.33 -3.92 -2.59
N GLU A 22 -3.08 -4.60 -1.73
CA GLU A 22 -4.47 -4.29 -1.43
C GLU A 22 -4.59 -3.12 -0.44
N ARG A 23 -3.55 -2.83 0.35
CA ARG A 23 -3.54 -1.69 1.27
C ARG A 23 -3.31 -0.37 0.52
N ASP A 24 -4.03 0.66 0.96
CA ASP A 24 -3.78 2.02 0.50
C ASP A 24 -2.44 2.55 1.04
N PRO A 25 -1.66 3.27 0.21
CA PRO A 25 -0.43 3.89 0.67
C PRO A 25 -0.75 4.93 1.74
N VAL A 26 -0.14 4.79 2.92
CA VAL A 26 -0.41 5.67 4.07
C VAL A 26 0.49 6.91 4.06
N ALA A 27 1.62 6.85 3.34
CA ALA A 27 2.63 7.90 3.31
C ALA A 27 3.14 8.17 1.89
N CYS A 28 3.59 9.41 1.67
CA CYS A 28 4.21 9.85 0.44
C CYS A 28 5.60 9.20 0.26
N PRO A 29 5.90 8.56 -0.87
CA PRO A 29 7.20 7.92 -1.11
C PRO A 29 8.35 8.93 -1.23
N ASN A 30 8.06 10.20 -1.52
CA ASN A 30 9.09 11.23 -1.71
C ASN A 30 9.53 11.89 -0.41
N CYS A 31 8.59 12.16 0.50
CA CYS A 31 8.86 12.92 1.73
C CYS A 31 8.52 12.18 3.03
N GLY A 32 7.91 11.00 2.95
CA GLY A 32 7.52 10.20 4.12
C GLY A 32 6.36 10.74 4.94
N GLN A 33 5.79 11.89 4.56
CA GLN A 33 4.61 12.44 5.25
C GLN A 33 3.35 11.61 4.99
N PRO A 34 2.41 11.56 5.94
CA PRO A 34 1.15 10.87 5.75
C PRO A 34 0.35 11.49 4.60
N LEU A 35 -0.33 10.64 3.82
CA LEU A 35 -1.24 11.12 2.77
C LEU A 35 -2.58 11.50 3.36
N GLU A 36 -3.15 12.60 2.89
CA GLU A 36 -4.46 13.10 3.27
C GLU A 36 -5.51 12.74 2.22
N TYR A 37 -6.72 12.39 2.66
CA TYR A 37 -7.80 11.95 1.80
C TYR A 37 -8.69 13.11 1.31
N HIS A 38 -8.81 13.24 -0.01
CA HIS A 38 -9.77 14.11 -0.69
C HIS A 38 -11.07 13.37 -1.00
N ALA A 39 -12.07 13.55 -0.13
CA ALA A 39 -13.38 12.90 -0.29
C ALA A 39 -14.09 13.24 -1.62
N GLY A 40 -13.92 14.45 -2.15
CA GLY A 40 -14.55 14.87 -3.40
C GLY A 40 -13.96 14.24 -4.67
N LYS A 41 -12.73 13.69 -4.59
CA LYS A 41 -12.02 13.10 -5.74
C LYS A 41 -11.64 11.63 -5.54
N ASN A 42 -11.92 11.08 -4.35
CA ASN A 42 -11.47 9.75 -3.94
C ASN A 42 -9.96 9.55 -4.14
N MET A 43 -9.17 10.54 -3.71
CA MET A 43 -7.71 10.56 -3.89
C MET A 43 -7.01 10.78 -2.57
N LEU A 44 -5.85 10.14 -2.42
CA LEU A 44 -4.86 10.43 -1.40
C LEU A 44 -3.83 11.38 -2.00
N HIS A 45 -3.50 12.44 -1.27
CA HIS A 45 -2.52 13.42 -1.70
C HIS A 45 -1.51 13.71 -0.59
N CYS A 46 -0.29 14.07 -1.00
CA CYS A 46 0.71 14.61 -0.10
C CYS A 46 0.37 16.08 0.20
N PRO A 47 0.31 16.52 1.47
CA PRO A 47 0.05 17.92 1.80
C PRO A 47 1.24 18.84 1.50
N SER A 48 2.46 18.29 1.45
CA SER A 48 3.70 19.05 1.28
C SER A 48 4.37 18.90 -0.10
N GLY A 49 3.76 18.15 -1.03
CA GLY A 49 4.32 17.93 -2.35
C GLY A 49 3.28 17.42 -3.35
N ASP A 50 3.69 17.15 -4.58
CA ASP A 50 2.74 16.91 -5.68
C ASP A 50 2.29 15.45 -5.84
N PHE A 51 2.69 14.55 -4.93
CA PHE A 51 2.33 13.13 -5.02
C PHE A 51 0.84 12.94 -4.74
N GLN A 52 0.15 12.27 -5.68
CA GLN A 52 -1.27 11.97 -5.58
C GLN A 52 -1.57 10.58 -6.16
N VAL A 53 -2.45 9.83 -5.51
CA VAL A 53 -2.89 8.50 -5.94
C VAL A 53 -4.37 8.30 -5.62
N TYR A 54 -5.07 7.48 -6.40
CA TYR A 54 -6.45 7.13 -6.09
C TYR A 54 -6.51 6.25 -4.84
N ALA A 55 -7.45 6.55 -3.94
CA ALA A 55 -7.75 5.68 -2.80
C ALA A 55 -8.46 4.43 -3.32
N ARG A 56 -7.87 3.25 -3.10
CA ARG A 56 -8.35 1.96 -3.60
C ARG A 56 -9.40 1.35 -2.68
N TYR A 57 -9.45 1.71 -1.39
CA TYR A 57 -10.44 1.20 -0.46
C TYR A 57 -11.46 2.25 -0.01
N ARG A 58 -12.69 2.11 -0.52
CA ARG A 58 -13.92 2.47 0.20
C ARG A 58 -14.76 1.21 0.36
N ARG A 59 -14.47 0.44 1.40
CA ARG A 59 -15.39 -0.59 1.93
C ARG A 59 -15.76 -0.12 3.34
N MET A 60 -16.86 0.64 3.42
CA MET A 60 -17.71 0.59 4.61
C MET A 60 -18.54 -0.68 4.52
#